data_AF-A0A5K0XJP0-F1
#
_entry.id   AF-A0A5K0XJP0-F1
#
_cell.length_a   1.000
_cell.length_b   1.000
_cell.length_c   1.000
_cell.angle_alpha   90.00
_cell.angle_beta   90.00
_cell.angle_gamma   90.00
#
_symmetry.space_group_name_H-M   'P 1'
#
loop_
_entity.id
_entity.type
_entity.pdbx_description
1 polymer ?
#
loop_
_entity_poly.entity_id
_entity_poly.type
_entity_poly.pdbx_seq_one_letter_code
_entity_poly.pdbx_strand_id
1 'polypeptide(L)'
;PNFWTNPEEAVMKAYQMTDETILDKSGELGRGGSTAVTAILIDGEKLVIANVGDSRAVLCRKGAAKQLSVDHEPDKERSEIENKGGFVTLLP
;
A
#
# COMPACT_ATOMS: atom_id res chain seq x y z
N PRO A 1 -7.45 -3.81 -19.50
CA PRO A 1 -7.60 -2.65 -18.59
C PRO A 1 -8.98 -2.70 -17.91
N ASN A 2 -9.00 -3.15 -16.66
CA ASN A 2 -10.24 -3.49 -15.94
C ASN A 2 -10.58 -2.45 -14.86
N PHE A 3 -9.92 -1.28 -14.87
CA PHE A 3 -10.07 -0.28 -13.82
C PHE A 3 -11.52 0.15 -13.62
N TRP A 4 -12.26 0.39 -14.70
CA TRP A 4 -13.64 0.87 -14.61
C TRP A 4 -14.63 -0.19 -14.10
N THR A 5 -14.33 -1.48 -14.28
CA THR A 5 -15.19 -2.59 -13.85
C THR A 5 -14.77 -3.16 -12.49
N ASN A 6 -13.47 -3.18 -12.19
CA ASN A 6 -12.90 -3.64 -10.94
C ASN A 6 -11.67 -2.78 -10.55
N PRO A 7 -11.88 -1.59 -9.96
CA PRO A 7 -10.80 -0.69 -9.58
C PRO A 7 -9.82 -1.31 -8.57
N GLU A 8 -10.32 -2.12 -7.65
CA GLU A 8 -9.51 -2.76 -6.61
C GLU A 8 -8.49 -3.72 -7.21
N GLU A 9 -8.95 -4.67 -8.05
CA GLU A 9 -8.06 -5.59 -8.75
C GLU A 9 -7.10 -4.85 -9.69
N ALA A 10 -7.56 -3.78 -10.35
CA ALA A 10 -6.71 -3.00 -11.23
C ALA A 10 -5.57 -2.28 -10.47
N VAL A 11 -5.85 -1.71 -9.29
CA VAL A 11 -4.83 -1.06 -8.46
C VAL A 11 -3.87 -2.10 -7.86
N MET A 12 -4.39 -3.24 -7.40
CA MET A 12 -3.56 -4.36 -6.92
C MET A 12 -2.59 -4.85 -8.01
N LYS A 13 -3.08 -5.07 -9.23
CA LYS A 13 -2.23 -5.44 -10.37
C LYS A 13 -1.21 -4.36 -10.72
N ALA A 14 -1.59 -3.09 -10.63
CA ALA A 14 -0.67 -1.98 -10.89
C ALA A 14 0.50 -1.98 -9.88
N TYR A 15 0.23 -2.24 -8.60
CA TYR A 15 1.30 -2.39 -7.60
C TYR A 15 2.19 -3.60 -7.88
N GLN A 16 1.62 -4.76 -8.20
CA GLN A 16 2.37 -5.97 -8.56
C GLN A 16 3.28 -5.74 -9.78
N MET A 17 2.73 -5.18 -10.86
CA MET A 17 3.51 -4.87 -12.07
C MET A 17 4.62 -3.85 -11.81
N THR A 18 4.39 -2.89 -10.92
CA THR A 18 5.41 -1.90 -10.53
C THR A 18 6.54 -2.58 -9.77
N ASP A 19 6.22 -3.45 -8.81
CA ASP A 19 7.20 -4.22 -8.03
C ASP A 19 8.03 -5.14 -8.93
N GLU A 20 7.39 -5.89 -9.84
CA GLU A 20 8.07 -6.71 -10.85
C GLU A 20 9.05 -5.88 -11.69
N THR A 21 8.62 -4.70 -12.16
CA THR A 21 9.48 -3.81 -12.96
C THR A 21 10.68 -3.29 -12.16
N ILE A 22 10.52 -3.04 -10.86
CA ILE A 22 11.60 -2.61 -9.98
C ILE A 22 12.57 -3.78 -9.75
N LEU A 23 12.06 -4.98 -9.50
CA LEU A 23 12.85 -6.18 -9.27
C LEU A 23 13.69 -6.55 -10.50
N ASP A 24 13.11 -6.46 -11.71
CA ASP A 24 13.81 -6.69 -12.97
C ASP A 24 14.99 -5.72 -13.18
N LYS A 25 14.90 -4.51 -12.62
CA LYS A 25 15.95 -3.48 -12.70
C LYS A 25 16.82 -3.40 -11.44
N SER A 26 16.62 -4.28 -10.46
CA SER A 26 17.27 -4.19 -9.14
C SER A 26 18.79 -4.27 -9.21
N GLY A 27 19.36 -4.97 -10.21
CA GLY A 27 20.80 -5.03 -10.45
C GLY A 27 21.42 -3.67 -10.80
N GLU A 28 20.65 -2.76 -11.40
CA GLU A 28 21.09 -1.42 -11.78
C GLU A 28 20.70 -0.37 -10.73
N LEU A 29 19.52 -0.51 -10.12
CA LEU A 29 18.97 0.44 -9.16
C LEU A 29 19.56 0.29 -7.75
N GLY A 30 20.17 -0.86 -7.45
CA GLY A 30 20.65 -1.20 -6.13
C GLY A 30 19.53 -1.61 -5.17
N ARG A 31 19.87 -1.78 -3.90
CA ARG A 31 18.91 -2.16 -2.85
C ARG A 31 18.10 -0.95 -2.40
N GLY A 32 16.79 -1.06 -2.50
CA GLY A 32 15.86 -0.04 -2.04
C GLY A 32 14.43 -0.56 -2.00
N GLY A 33 13.55 0.25 -1.43
CA GLY A 33 12.11 0.02 -1.39
C GLY A 33 11.41 1.35 -1.15
N SER A 34 10.09 1.38 -1.37
CA SER A 34 9.26 2.55 -1.09
C SER A 34 7.94 2.08 -0.51
N THR A 35 7.33 2.94 0.31
CA THR A 35 5.90 2.81 0.60
C THR A 35 5.08 3.52 -0.47
N ALA A 36 3.78 3.23 -0.52
CA ALA A 36 2.87 3.84 -1.45
C ALA A 36 1.48 3.98 -0.83
N VAL A 37 0.91 5.18 -0.95
CA VAL A 37 -0.51 5.42 -0.70
C VAL A 37 -1.10 6.09 -1.94
N THR A 38 -2.20 5.57 -2.46
CA THR A 38 -2.83 6.07 -3.68
C THR A 38 -4.28 6.44 -3.40
N ALA A 39 -4.69 7.62 -3.86
CA ALA A 39 -6.06 8.11 -3.78
C ALA A 39 -6.58 8.42 -5.19
N ILE A 40 -7.65 7.75 -5.60
CA ILE A 40 -8.25 7.94 -6.93
C ILE A 40 -9.71 8.36 -6.74
N LEU A 41 -10.05 9.54 -7.24
CA LEU A 41 -11.41 10.03 -7.27
C LEU A 41 -12.05 9.72 -8.64
N ILE A 42 -13.04 8.83 -8.63
CA ILE A 42 -13.78 8.40 -9.81
C ILE A 42 -15.07 9.23 -9.88
N ASP A 43 -15.25 9.92 -11.01
CA ASP A 43 -16.42 10.75 -11.35
C ASP A 43 -16.81 11.81 -10.29
N GLY A 44 -15.86 12.19 -9.42
CA GLY A 44 -16.12 13.12 -8.31
C GLY A 44 -16.89 12.51 -7.13
N GLU A 45 -17.28 11.24 -7.21
CA GLU A 45 -18.20 10.61 -6.24
C GLU A 45 -17.55 9.48 -5.43
N LYS A 46 -16.71 8.66 -6.08
CA LYS A 46 -16.12 7.48 -5.45
C LYS A 46 -14.62 7.66 -5.24
N LEU A 47 -14.21 7.70 -3.98
CA LEU A 47 -12.79 7.73 -3.59
C LEU A 47 -12.30 6.31 -3.31
N VAL A 48 -11.31 5.85 -4.08
CA VAL A 48 -10.58 4.59 -3.86
C VAL A 48 -9.25 4.91 -3.19
N ILE A 49 -8.97 4.26 -2.07
CA ILE A 49 -7.70 4.35 -1.35
C ILE A 49 -7.01 2.99 -1.38
N ALA A 50 -5.72 2.97 -1.72
CA ALA A 50 -4.85 1.80 -1.60
C ALA A 50 -3.59 2.19 -0.82
N ASN A 51 -3.10 1.31 0.04
CA ASN A 51 -1.91 1.54 0.87
C ASN A 51 -1.02 0.29 0.90
N VAL A 52 0.29 0.49 0.79
CA VAL A 52 1.33 -0.50 1.04
C VAL A 52 2.45 0.19 1.82
N GLY A 53 2.63 -0.23 3.08
CA GLY A 53 3.62 0.33 4.00
C GLY A 53 3.01 1.26 5.06
N ASP A 54 3.86 2.09 5.65
CA ASP A 54 3.55 2.97 6.79
C ASP A 54 3.13 4.40 6.38
N SER A 55 2.95 4.65 5.08
CA SER A 55 2.26 5.85 4.60
C SER A 55 0.78 5.83 5.02
N ARG A 56 0.13 7.00 5.00
CA ARG A 56 -1.24 7.15 5.52
C ARG A 56 -2.12 8.11 4.71
N ALA A 57 -3.33 7.66 4.39
CA ALA A 57 -4.40 8.49 3.84
C ALA A 57 -5.30 9.02 4.97
N VAL A 58 -5.49 10.33 5.03
CA VAL A 58 -6.39 11.00 5.98
C VAL A 58 -7.30 11.98 5.23
N LEU A 59 -8.61 11.85 5.45
CA LEU A 59 -9.63 12.74 4.89
C LEU A 59 -10.13 13.72 5.95
N CYS A 60 -10.08 15.02 5.65
CA CYS A 60 -10.76 16.03 6.44
C CYS A 60 -12.17 16.28 5.88
N ARG A 61 -13.21 16.11 6.71
CA ARG A 61 -14.59 16.45 6.35
C ARG A 61 -15.24 17.22 7.49
N LYS A 62 -15.72 18.44 7.19
CA LYS A 62 -16.35 19.34 8.17
C LYS A 62 -15.46 19.61 9.40
N GLY A 63 -14.15 19.78 9.19
CA GLY A 63 -13.18 20.03 10.26
C GLY A 63 -12.76 18.80 11.07
N ALA A 64 -13.30 17.61 10.78
CA ALA A 64 -12.89 16.36 11.42
C ALA A 64 -11.97 15.55 10.50
N ALA A 65 -10.82 15.12 11.03
CA ALA A 65 -9.90 14.22 10.35
C ALA A 65 -10.34 12.76 10.54
N LYS A 66 -10.39 12.00 9.45
CA LYS A 66 -10.67 10.56 9.45
C LYS A 66 -9.59 9.83 8.67
N GLN A 67 -8.89 8.92 9.32
CA GLN A 67 -7.95 8.02 8.68
C GLN A 67 -8.71 7.04 7.76
N LEU A 68 -8.21 6.88 6.52
CA LEU A 68 -8.82 6.04 5.49
C LEU A 68 -8.01 4.78 5.17
N SER A 69 -6.72 4.75 5.50
CA SER A 69 -5.85 3.58 5.34
C SER A 69 -5.42 3.01 6.70
N VAL A 70 -5.00 1.75 6.71
CA VAL A 70 -4.32 1.15 7.87
C VAL A 70 -2.84 1.06 7.53
N ASP A 71 -1.99 1.57 8.43
CA ASP A 71 -0.54 1.50 8.29
C ASP A 71 -0.07 0.05 8.49
N HIS A 72 0.78 -0.41 7.57
CA HIS A 72 1.40 -1.73 7.64
C HIS A 72 2.63 -1.64 8.53
N GLU A 73 2.49 -2.12 9.77
CA GLU A 73 3.54 -2.11 10.79
C GLU A 73 3.88 -3.56 11.19
N PRO A 74 5.16 -3.90 11.37
CA PRO A 74 5.57 -5.28 11.68
C PRO A 74 4.86 -5.90 12.88
N ASP A 75 4.58 -5.13 13.94
CA ASP A 75 3.92 -5.67 15.13
C ASP A 75 2.45 -6.06 14.88
N LYS A 76 1.74 -5.30 14.04
CA LYS A 76 0.35 -5.59 13.63
C LYS A 76 0.28 -6.78 12.66
N GLU A 77 1.32 -6.97 11.86
CA GLU A 77 1.44 -8.05 10.87
C GLU A 77 2.23 -9.26 11.38
N ARG A 78 2.57 -9.28 12.68
CA ARG A 78 3.45 -10.28 13.31
C ARG A 78 3.07 -11.71 12.97
N SER A 79 1.78 -12.05 13.06
CA SER A 79 1.29 -13.40 12.77
C SER A 79 1.65 -13.83 11.33
N GLU A 80 1.48 -12.95 10.35
CA GLU A 80 1.82 -13.27 8.95
C GLU A 80 3.32 -13.43 8.74
N ILE A 81 4.12 -12.56 9.39
CA ILE A 81 5.58 -12.59 9.34
C ILE A 81 6.12 -13.89 9.96
N GLU A 82 5.65 -14.24 11.16
CA GLU A 82 6.09 -15.43 11.90
C GLU A 82 5.63 -16.73 11.21
N ASN A 83 4.42 -16.76 10.65
CA ASN A 83 3.94 -17.91 9.87
C ASN A 83 4.77 -18.17 8.59
N LYS A 84 5.46 -17.15 8.07
CA LYS A 84 6.40 -17.27 6.94
C LYS A 84 7.84 -17.57 7.38
N GLY A 85 8.07 -17.84 8.66
CA GLY A 85 9.39 -18.15 9.23
C GLY A 85 10.24 -16.93 9.60
N GLY A 86 9.66 -15.72 9.57
CA GLY A 86 10.28 -14.50 10.06
C GLY A 86 10.12 -14.32 11.58
N PHE A 87 10.55 -13.17 12.08
CA PHE A 87 10.32 -12.75 13.47
C PHE A 87 10.16 -11.23 13.54
N VAL A 88 9.45 -10.74 14.56
CA VAL A 88 9.30 -9.31 14.85
C VAL A 88 9.99 -8.98 16.17
N THR A 89 10.88 -7.99 16.17
CA THR A 89 11.54 -7.50 17.38
C THR A 89 11.02 -6.12 17.75
N LEU A 90 10.83 -5.89 19.06
CA LEU A 90 10.46 -4.59 19.65
C LEU A 90 11.64 -3.97 20.40
N LEU A 91 12.87 -4.43 20.14
CA LEU A 91 14.06 -3.89 20.78
C LEU A 91 14.27 -2.42 20.34
N PRO A 92 14.48 -1.50 21.29
CA PRO A 92 14.87 -0.12 20.99
C PRO A 92 16.30 -0.01 20.44
#